data_AF-A0ABD3X820-F1
#
_entry.id   AF-A0ABD3X820-F1
#
_cell.length_a   1.000
_cell.length_b   1.000
_cell.length_c   1.000
_cell.angle_alpha   90.00
_cell.angle_beta   90.00
_cell.angle_gamma   90.00
#
_symmetry.space_group_name_H-M   'P 1'
#
loop_
_entity.id
_entity.type
_entity.pdbx_description
1 polymer ?
#
loop_
_entity_poly.entity_id
_entity_poly.type
_entity_poly.pdbx_seq_one_letter_code
_entity_poly.pdbx_strand_id
1 'polypeptide(L)'
;MAACRFYDNSVIIGHTTCSSSECQSFRSTACNKVLKCGHLCGGIKDESQCLSCLYWCNTADMTSLKQKHDDVCAVCISKLIAAPSIQLTCGHVLHLHCTKGVLAARWPGPRITFGFTLCPICQKAMEHPVLKDYLIPIRALCEEVRRMALTRLTHDGLQDTESIRTPGAPFYQDPAGFAINKYAYYICFKCKQPYFGGVARCEEQDVVENNRQEEFVCVRCSQSQSPICVKHGTDYLEYKCRYCCSLATFYCFGTTHFCDACHTNNTLLTHLPKDQLPKCPAGPVGKQMEGTACPLGIPHPPTGDEFALGCGLCNNMLSF
;
A
#
# COMPACT_ATOMS: atom_id res chain seq x y z
N MET A 1 11.24 47.21 -0.65
CA MET A 1 10.34 46.23 -0.01
C MET A 1 11.12 44.93 0.15
N ALA A 2 11.28 44.41 1.35
CA ALA A 2 11.74 43.02 1.49
C ALA A 2 10.56 42.14 1.05
N ALA A 3 10.77 41.20 0.13
CA ALA A 3 9.78 40.19 -0.22
C ALA A 3 10.12 38.92 0.56
N CYS A 4 9.10 38.19 1.03
CA CYS A 4 9.32 36.90 1.63
C CYS A 4 9.78 35.94 0.53
N ARG A 5 10.87 35.18 0.76
CA ARG A 5 11.42 34.26 -0.22
C ARG A 5 10.40 33.28 -0.84
N PHE A 6 9.38 32.90 -0.06
CA PHE A 6 8.42 31.85 -0.42
C PHE A 6 7.01 32.37 -0.72
N TYR A 7 6.73 33.63 -0.43
CA TYR A 7 5.43 34.25 -0.66
C TYR A 7 5.61 35.59 -1.37
N ASP A 8 4.92 35.79 -2.50
CA ASP A 8 4.86 37.06 -3.24
C ASP A 8 4.14 38.18 -2.46
N ASN A 9 3.73 37.94 -1.21
CA ASN A 9 3.11 38.96 -0.36
C ASN A 9 4.17 39.93 0.18
N SER A 10 3.90 41.22 -0.01
CA SER A 10 4.65 42.36 0.52
C SER A 10 4.91 42.17 2.02
N VAL A 11 6.18 42.09 2.40
CA VAL A 11 6.54 42.08 3.81
C VAL A 11 6.29 43.49 4.37
N ILE A 12 5.58 43.56 5.49
CA ILE A 12 5.40 44.80 6.24
C ILE A 12 6.79 45.39 6.52
N ILE A 13 6.98 46.65 6.15
CA ILE A 13 8.23 47.40 6.32
C ILE A 13 8.66 47.30 7.79
N GLY A 14 9.76 46.60 8.06
CA GLY A 14 10.31 46.41 9.41
C GLY A 14 10.55 44.95 9.83
N HIS A 15 9.95 43.97 9.14
CA HIS A 15 10.26 42.55 9.35
C HIS A 15 10.97 41.96 8.13
N THR A 16 12.04 41.19 8.33
CA THR A 16 12.73 40.40 7.27
C THR A 16 12.21 38.96 7.18
N THR A 17 11.11 38.65 7.85
CA THR A 17 10.60 37.30 8.07
C THR A 17 9.07 37.27 8.00
N CYS A 18 8.49 36.40 7.15
CA CYS A 18 7.07 36.08 7.22
C CYS A 18 6.76 35.33 8.52
N SER A 19 5.66 35.69 9.18
CA SER A 19 5.24 35.09 10.46
C SER A 19 4.47 33.77 10.30
N SER A 20 4.18 33.31 9.08
CA SER A 20 3.47 32.04 8.89
C SER A 20 4.34 30.86 9.35
N SER A 21 3.73 29.93 10.08
CA SER A 21 4.38 28.72 10.58
C SER A 21 4.97 27.87 9.44
N GLU A 22 4.25 27.81 8.32
CA GLU A 22 4.68 27.16 7.10
C GLU A 22 5.95 27.81 6.51
N CYS A 23 5.98 29.15 6.39
CA CYS A 23 7.18 29.85 5.91
C CYS A 23 8.38 29.63 6.83
N GLN A 24 8.17 29.61 8.15
CA GLN A 24 9.24 29.36 9.12
C GLN A 24 9.79 27.93 8.98
N SER A 25 8.91 26.95 8.79
CA SER A 25 9.28 25.56 8.52
C SER A 25 10.09 25.42 7.23
N PHE A 26 9.63 26.03 6.13
CA PHE A 26 10.35 26.06 4.86
C PHE A 26 11.72 26.73 5.00
N ARG A 27 11.79 27.89 5.66
CA ARG A 27 13.05 28.58 5.94
C ARG A 27 14.04 27.71 6.71
N SER A 28 13.57 26.90 7.67
CA SER A 28 14.44 26.05 8.49
C SER A 28 15.14 24.93 7.70
N THR A 29 14.61 24.59 6.52
CA THR A 29 15.11 23.51 5.65
C THR A 29 15.69 24.03 4.33
N ALA A 30 15.53 25.31 4.02
CA ALA A 30 15.99 25.92 2.78
C ALA A 30 17.50 26.15 2.75
N CYS A 31 18.11 25.99 1.57
CA CYS A 31 19.47 26.44 1.34
C CYS A 31 19.56 27.97 1.45
N ASN A 32 20.53 28.52 2.17
CA ASN A 32 20.73 29.98 2.30
C ASN A 32 21.83 30.54 1.38
N LYS A 33 22.37 29.73 0.46
CA LYS A 33 23.44 30.13 -0.46
C LYS A 33 22.88 30.89 -1.66
N VAL A 34 23.67 31.85 -2.15
CA VAL A 34 23.50 32.50 -3.45
C VAL A 34 24.36 31.75 -4.46
N LEU A 35 23.78 31.35 -5.59
CA LEU A 35 24.46 30.65 -6.68
C LEU A 35 25.39 31.60 -7.45
N LYS A 36 26.32 31.06 -8.25
CA LYS A 36 27.26 31.85 -9.07
C LYS A 36 26.56 32.83 -10.02
N CYS A 37 25.35 32.52 -10.47
CA CYS A 37 24.52 33.37 -11.32
C CYS A 37 23.82 34.53 -10.57
N GLY A 38 24.00 34.65 -9.26
CA GLY A 38 23.37 35.70 -8.43
C GLY A 38 21.98 35.35 -7.87
N HIS A 39 21.38 34.24 -8.27
CA HIS A 39 20.09 33.78 -7.73
C HIS A 39 20.25 33.03 -6.41
N LEU A 40 19.25 33.15 -5.52
CA LEU A 40 19.16 32.29 -4.34
C LEU A 40 18.94 30.84 -4.77
N CYS A 41 19.64 29.91 -4.12
CA CYS A 41 19.46 28.49 -4.37
C CYS A 41 18.02 28.07 -4.02
N GLY A 42 17.31 27.39 -4.92
CA GLY A 42 15.97 26.84 -4.64
C GLY A 42 15.98 25.54 -3.82
N GLY A 43 17.19 25.02 -3.53
CA GLY A 43 17.43 23.75 -2.87
C GLY A 43 17.26 23.75 -1.35
N ILE A 44 17.68 22.67 -0.72
CA ILE A 44 17.59 22.46 0.73
C ILE A 44 18.95 22.73 1.40
N LYS A 45 18.95 22.98 2.70
CA LYS A 45 20.19 23.17 3.46
C LYS A 45 21.03 21.89 3.48
N ASP A 46 22.34 22.07 3.67
CA ASP A 46 23.31 20.99 3.89
C ASP A 46 23.48 19.97 2.75
N GLU A 47 22.99 20.26 1.54
CA GLU A 47 23.35 19.49 0.35
C GLU A 47 24.83 19.68 0.01
N SER A 48 25.50 18.58 -0.35
CA SER A 48 26.89 18.60 -0.82
C SER A 48 27.07 19.47 -2.05
N GLN A 49 26.08 19.45 -2.95
CA GLN A 49 25.97 20.32 -4.11
C GLN A 49 24.61 21.01 -4.07
N CYS A 50 24.61 22.34 -4.21
CA CYS A 50 23.36 23.08 -4.32
C CYS A 50 22.58 22.65 -5.56
N LEU A 51 21.25 22.62 -5.43
CA LEU A 51 20.33 22.50 -6.56
C LEU A 51 20.71 23.48 -7.68
N SER A 52 20.77 22.98 -8.91
CA SER A 52 20.98 23.78 -10.11
C SER A 52 19.99 24.93 -10.20
N CYS A 53 20.44 26.06 -10.75
CA CYS A 53 19.62 27.27 -10.81
C CYS A 53 18.32 27.03 -11.59
N LEU A 54 17.17 27.16 -10.93
CA LEU A 54 15.84 26.98 -11.53
C LEU A 54 15.48 28.07 -12.56
N TYR A 55 16.24 29.16 -12.62
CA TYR A 55 16.15 30.18 -13.66
C TYR A 55 16.94 29.83 -14.94
N TRP A 56 17.51 28.61 -15.01
CA TRP A 56 18.28 28.12 -16.17
C TRP A 56 19.43 29.03 -16.63
N CYS A 57 20.05 29.74 -15.68
CA CYS A 57 21.11 30.71 -15.99
C CYS A 57 22.45 30.09 -16.39
N ASN A 58 22.67 28.80 -16.17
CA ASN A 58 23.94 28.13 -16.47
C ASN A 58 23.71 26.89 -17.32
N THR A 59 23.90 26.99 -18.63
CA THR A 59 23.61 25.92 -19.60
C THR A 59 24.54 24.71 -19.50
N ALA A 60 25.71 24.85 -18.87
CA ALA A 60 26.69 23.78 -18.70
C ALA A 60 26.27 22.71 -17.66
N ASP A 61 25.45 23.07 -16.66
CA ASP A 61 24.96 22.18 -15.59
C ASP A 61 23.51 21.68 -15.86
N MET A 62 22.96 21.94 -17.06
CA MET A 62 21.54 21.69 -17.41
C MET A 62 21.22 20.29 -17.93
N THR A 63 22.18 19.37 -17.97
CA THR A 63 21.95 18.08 -18.63
C THR A 63 20.90 17.19 -17.94
N SER A 64 20.51 17.50 -16.70
CA SER A 64 19.55 16.70 -15.92
C SER A 64 18.32 17.46 -15.39
N LEU A 65 18.31 18.80 -15.40
CA LEU A 65 17.22 19.59 -14.82
C LEU A 65 16.05 19.70 -15.81
N LYS A 66 14.86 19.26 -15.41
CA LYS A 66 13.69 19.20 -16.32
C LYS A 66 12.64 20.30 -16.10
N GLN A 67 12.78 21.07 -15.03
CA GLN A 67 11.80 22.08 -14.61
C GLN A 67 12.51 23.39 -14.25
N LYS A 68 11.79 24.51 -14.40
CA LYS A 68 12.22 25.87 -14.06
C LYS A 68 11.42 26.44 -12.88
N HIS A 69 11.80 27.64 -12.43
CA HIS A 69 11.33 28.25 -11.18
C HIS A 69 9.80 28.50 -11.10
N ASP A 70 9.16 28.80 -12.22
CA ASP A 70 7.74 29.10 -12.34
C ASP A 70 6.87 27.87 -12.67
N ASP A 71 7.50 26.72 -12.93
CA ASP A 71 6.78 25.45 -13.01
C ASP A 71 6.21 25.07 -11.64
N VAL A 72 5.17 24.25 -11.66
CA VAL A 72 4.47 23.81 -10.46
C VAL A 72 4.99 22.47 -9.95
N CYS A 73 4.99 22.29 -8.64
CA CYS A 73 5.20 20.99 -8.03
C CYS A 73 4.02 20.06 -8.35
N ALA A 74 4.28 18.89 -8.93
CA ALA A 74 3.24 17.93 -9.32
C ALA A 74 2.45 17.30 -8.14
N VAL A 75 2.78 17.66 -6.89
CA VAL A 75 2.06 17.18 -5.69
C VAL A 75 1.13 18.25 -5.13
N CYS A 76 1.63 19.47 -4.89
CA CYS A 76 0.83 20.56 -4.28
C CYS A 76 0.36 21.63 -5.26
N ILE A 77 0.79 21.57 -6.53
CA ILE A 77 0.45 22.52 -7.61
C ILE A 77 0.96 23.96 -7.38
N SER A 78 1.69 24.22 -6.30
CA SER A 78 2.38 25.51 -6.08
C SER A 78 3.68 25.59 -6.87
N LYS A 79 4.12 26.81 -7.23
CA LYS A 79 5.40 27.07 -7.93
C LYS A 79 6.59 26.45 -7.18
N LEU A 80 7.58 25.93 -7.90
CA LEU A 80 8.78 25.29 -7.32
C LEU A 80 9.64 26.22 -6.46
N ILE A 81 9.59 27.52 -6.70
CA ILE A 81 10.31 28.51 -5.88
C ILE A 81 9.60 28.84 -4.56
N ALA A 82 8.32 28.45 -4.42
CA ALA A 82 7.51 28.78 -3.24
C ALA A 82 7.86 27.91 -2.02
N ALA A 83 8.67 26.87 -2.17
CA ALA A 83 9.23 26.12 -1.04
C ALA A 83 10.58 25.47 -1.41
N PRO A 84 11.37 25.01 -0.43
CA PRO A 84 12.60 24.27 -0.70
C PRO A 84 12.33 23.02 -1.53
N SER A 85 13.09 22.89 -2.61
CA SER A 85 12.92 21.85 -3.62
C SER A 85 14.12 20.91 -3.69
N ILE A 86 13.90 19.68 -4.13
CA ILE A 86 14.94 18.69 -4.39
C ILE A 86 14.82 18.20 -5.83
N GLN A 87 15.95 17.92 -6.47
CA GLN A 87 15.98 17.27 -7.79
C GLN A 87 16.20 15.77 -7.58
N LEU A 88 15.20 14.97 -7.97
CA LEU A 88 15.32 13.52 -7.96
C LEU A 88 16.37 13.06 -8.99
N THR A 89 16.90 11.84 -8.84
CA THR A 89 17.84 11.26 -9.83
C THR A 89 17.26 11.18 -11.24
N CYS A 90 15.94 11.13 -11.38
CA CYS A 90 15.25 11.14 -12.68
C CYS A 90 15.21 12.54 -13.36
N GLY A 91 15.73 13.57 -12.69
CA GLY A 91 15.86 14.94 -13.16
C GLY A 91 14.69 15.87 -12.80
N HIS A 92 13.59 15.32 -12.29
CA HIS A 92 12.41 16.09 -11.89
C HIS A 92 12.59 16.73 -10.52
N VAL A 93 12.03 17.92 -10.37
CA VAL A 93 12.08 18.75 -9.18
C VAL A 93 10.73 18.73 -8.47
N LEU A 94 10.75 18.50 -7.17
CA LEU A 94 9.58 18.53 -6.29
C LEU A 94 9.95 19.24 -4.99
N HIS A 95 8.95 19.80 -4.31
CA HIS A 95 9.17 20.32 -2.96
C HIS A 95 9.54 19.19 -1.99
N LEU A 96 10.52 19.45 -1.12
CA LEU A 96 10.98 18.49 -0.11
C LEU A 96 9.82 18.00 0.77
N HIS A 97 8.99 18.93 1.26
CA HIS A 97 7.88 18.61 2.15
C HIS A 97 6.82 17.75 1.45
N CYS A 98 6.53 18.01 0.17
CA CYS A 98 5.62 17.21 -0.63
C CYS A 98 6.13 15.77 -0.79
N THR A 99 7.40 15.59 -1.17
CA THR A 99 7.96 14.26 -1.36
C THR A 99 8.01 13.47 -0.05
N LYS A 100 8.37 14.12 1.07
CA LYS A 100 8.29 13.50 2.41
C LYS A 100 6.86 13.14 2.80
N GLY A 101 5.90 14.03 2.53
CA GLY A 101 4.49 13.80 2.81
C GLY A 101 3.94 12.58 2.08
N VAL A 102 4.20 12.46 0.78
CA VAL A 102 3.79 11.30 -0.04
C VAL A 102 4.41 10.01 0.51
N LEU A 103 5.72 9.99 0.80
CA LEU A 103 6.39 8.79 1.33
C LEU A 103 5.93 8.42 2.75
N ALA A 104 5.62 9.42 3.58
CA ALA A 104 5.10 9.20 4.93
C ALA A 104 3.66 8.66 4.93
N ALA A 105 2.81 9.17 4.03
CA ALA A 105 1.43 8.74 3.87
C ALA A 105 1.31 7.32 3.30
N ARG A 106 2.32 6.86 2.55
CA ARG A 106 2.39 5.54 1.91
C ARG A 106 1.32 5.36 0.82
N TRP A 107 0.53 4.30 0.89
CA TRP A 107 -0.47 3.93 -0.11
C TRP A 107 -1.89 4.28 0.35
N PRO A 108 -2.80 4.55 -0.60
CA PRO A 108 -4.22 4.68 -0.30
C PRO A 108 -4.84 3.32 0.01
N GLY A 109 -5.81 3.31 0.92
CA GLY A 109 -6.55 2.10 1.27
C GLY A 109 -5.74 1.06 2.07
N PRO A 110 -6.31 -0.13 2.30
CA PRO A 110 -5.70 -1.14 3.15
C PRO A 110 -4.69 -2.02 2.39
N ARG A 111 -4.93 -2.24 1.09
CA ARG A 111 -4.07 -3.05 0.22
C ARG A 111 -2.74 -2.34 0.00
N ILE A 112 -1.64 -3.05 0.28
CA ILE A 112 -0.29 -2.56 0.05
C ILE A 112 -0.09 -2.35 -1.45
N THR A 113 0.23 -1.11 -1.82
CA THR A 113 0.68 -0.74 -3.16
C THR A 113 1.93 0.16 -3.05
N PHE A 114 2.73 0.22 -4.10
CA PHE A 114 4.01 0.95 -4.08
C PHE A 114 4.09 2.09 -5.09
N GLY A 115 2.98 2.46 -5.72
CA GLY A 115 2.93 3.56 -6.70
C GLY A 115 3.38 4.91 -6.12
N PHE A 116 3.15 5.14 -4.83
CA PHE A 116 3.57 6.35 -4.10
C PHE A 116 5.10 6.53 -4.02
N THR A 117 5.88 5.50 -4.34
CA THR A 117 7.35 5.56 -4.38
C THR A 117 7.88 6.08 -5.72
N LEU A 118 6.99 6.24 -6.71
CA LEU A 118 7.33 6.67 -8.06
C LEU A 118 7.21 8.18 -8.21
N CYS A 119 8.03 8.75 -9.07
CA CYS A 119 7.98 10.16 -9.43
C CYS A 119 6.64 10.45 -10.10
N PRO A 120 5.84 11.43 -9.60
CA PRO A 120 4.52 11.74 -10.15
C PRO A 120 4.56 12.23 -11.61
N ILE A 121 5.74 12.63 -12.11
CA ILE A 121 5.90 13.15 -13.47
C ILE A 121 6.28 12.06 -14.48
N CYS A 122 7.18 11.14 -14.11
CA CYS A 122 7.74 10.17 -15.08
C CYS A 122 7.71 8.71 -14.64
N GLN A 123 7.12 8.42 -13.49
CA GLN A 123 6.94 7.06 -12.95
C GLN A 123 8.25 6.29 -12.65
N LYS A 124 9.42 6.93 -12.73
CA LYS A 124 10.69 6.37 -12.21
C LYS A 124 10.71 6.46 -10.68
N ALA A 125 11.35 5.49 -10.01
CA ALA A 125 11.50 5.49 -8.56
C ALA A 125 12.08 6.83 -8.05
N MET A 126 11.49 7.37 -6.98
CA MET A 126 12.01 8.57 -6.34
C MET A 126 13.27 8.23 -5.56
N GLU A 127 14.36 8.92 -5.89
CA GLU A 127 15.66 8.74 -5.26
C GLU A 127 16.24 10.11 -4.92
N HIS A 128 16.59 10.30 -3.65
CA HIS A 128 17.35 11.45 -3.17
C HIS A 128 17.96 11.13 -1.79
N PRO A 129 19.20 11.57 -1.47
CA PRO A 129 19.84 11.27 -0.19
C PRO A 129 19.00 11.63 1.04
N VAL A 130 18.31 12.78 1.02
CA VAL A 130 17.46 13.26 2.13
C VAL A 130 16.22 12.38 2.40
N LEU A 131 15.88 11.49 1.47
CA LEU A 131 14.71 10.61 1.56
C LEU A 131 15.08 9.22 2.09
N LYS A 132 16.37 8.95 2.35
CA LYS A 132 16.90 7.64 2.71
C LYS A 132 16.14 6.99 3.88
N ASP A 133 15.84 7.76 4.92
CA ASP A 133 15.15 7.26 6.13
C ASP A 133 13.72 6.78 5.85
N TYR A 134 13.07 7.32 4.81
CA TYR A 134 11.77 6.84 4.33
C TYR A 134 11.94 5.65 3.37
N LEU A 135 12.87 5.77 2.42
CA LEU A 135 13.03 4.79 1.34
C LEU A 135 13.55 3.43 1.82
N ILE A 136 14.43 3.37 2.82
CA ILE A 136 14.96 2.11 3.37
C ILE A 136 13.84 1.18 3.86
N PRO A 137 12.98 1.58 4.83
CA PRO A 137 11.94 0.70 5.33
C PRO A 137 10.88 0.37 4.25
N ILE A 138 10.61 1.30 3.33
CA ILE A 138 9.71 1.05 2.20
C ILE A 138 10.27 -0.04 1.29
N ARG A 139 11.56 0.02 0.91
CA ARG A 139 12.21 -0.99 0.08
C ARG A 139 12.22 -2.36 0.74
N ALA A 140 12.50 -2.42 2.04
CA ALA A 140 12.43 -3.67 2.79
C ALA A 140 11.03 -4.31 2.71
N LEU A 141 9.97 -3.50 2.82
CA LEU A 141 8.60 -3.97 2.63
C LEU A 141 8.32 -4.39 1.18
N CYS A 142 8.80 -3.64 0.18
CA CYS A 142 8.68 -4.01 -1.24
C CYS A 142 9.31 -5.38 -1.52
N GLU A 143 10.53 -5.60 -1.02
CA GLU A 143 11.28 -6.84 -1.20
C GLU A 143 10.57 -8.01 -0.52
N GLU A 144 10.06 -7.81 0.69
CA GLU A 144 9.32 -8.85 1.41
C GLU A 144 8.02 -9.22 0.70
N VAL A 145 7.21 -8.23 0.30
CA VAL A 145 5.95 -8.48 -0.44
C VAL A 145 6.25 -9.14 -1.80
N ARG A 146 7.32 -8.72 -2.49
CA ARG A 146 7.76 -9.34 -3.74
C ARG A 146 8.12 -10.81 -3.54
N ARG A 147 8.87 -11.12 -2.48
CA ARG A 147 9.27 -12.50 -2.13
C ARG A 147 8.05 -13.37 -1.83
N MET A 148 7.11 -12.87 -1.02
CA MET A 148 5.86 -13.56 -0.71
C MET A 148 5.03 -13.82 -1.98
N ALA A 149 4.90 -12.81 -2.85
CA ALA A 149 4.15 -12.90 -4.10
C ALA A 149 4.71 -13.94 -5.06
N LEU A 150 6.04 -13.97 -5.24
CA LEU A 150 6.70 -14.97 -6.06
C LEU A 150 6.55 -16.38 -5.48
N THR A 151 6.71 -16.53 -4.17
CA THR A 151 6.52 -17.83 -3.49
C THR A 151 5.09 -18.35 -3.74
N ARG A 152 4.10 -17.46 -3.62
CA ARG A 152 2.70 -17.83 -3.88
C ARG A 152 2.45 -18.16 -5.36
N LEU A 153 3.07 -17.42 -6.27
CA LEU A 153 2.96 -17.68 -7.70
C LEU A 153 3.45 -19.08 -8.07
N THR A 154 4.59 -19.50 -7.51
CA THR A 154 5.15 -20.85 -7.70
C THR A 154 4.24 -21.91 -7.09
N HIS A 155 3.73 -21.67 -5.87
CA HIS A 155 2.79 -22.59 -5.22
C HIS A 155 1.51 -22.79 -6.05
N ASP A 156 0.98 -21.72 -6.63
CA ASP A 156 -0.22 -21.77 -7.48
C ASP A 156 0.07 -22.33 -8.89
N GLY A 157 1.34 -22.64 -9.23
CA GLY A 157 1.73 -23.20 -10.53
C GLY A 157 1.61 -22.22 -11.70
N LEU A 158 1.70 -20.91 -11.45
CA LEU A 158 1.42 -19.85 -12.43
C LEU A 158 2.68 -19.15 -12.97
N GLN A 159 3.86 -19.66 -12.65
CA GLN A 159 5.14 -19.08 -13.10
C GLN A 159 5.32 -19.08 -14.63
N ASP A 160 4.64 -19.99 -15.34
CA ASP A 160 4.78 -20.19 -16.79
C ASP A 160 3.55 -19.74 -17.59
N THR A 161 2.73 -18.86 -17.02
CA THR A 161 1.52 -18.35 -17.69
C THR A 161 1.85 -17.51 -18.93
N GLU A 162 0.91 -17.45 -19.88
CA GLU A 162 1.05 -16.65 -21.11
C GLU A 162 1.34 -15.16 -20.82
N SER A 163 0.78 -14.63 -19.72
CA SER A 163 1.02 -13.24 -19.30
C SER A 163 2.49 -12.93 -18.98
N ILE A 164 3.29 -13.96 -18.67
CA ILE A 164 4.73 -13.85 -18.35
C ILE A 164 5.58 -14.28 -19.55
N ARG A 165 5.14 -15.29 -20.33
CA ARG A 165 5.95 -15.90 -21.38
C ARG A 165 5.79 -15.27 -22.77
N THR A 166 4.66 -14.62 -23.04
CA THR A 166 4.34 -14.13 -24.39
C THR A 166 4.91 -12.72 -24.62
N PRO A 167 5.76 -12.50 -25.63
CA PRO A 167 6.21 -11.16 -26.02
C PRO A 167 5.01 -10.25 -26.30
N GLY A 168 5.01 -9.05 -25.71
CA GLY A 168 3.91 -8.09 -25.82
C GLY A 168 2.84 -8.21 -24.73
N ALA A 169 2.87 -9.25 -23.89
CA ALA A 169 2.02 -9.31 -22.70
C ALA A 169 2.45 -8.27 -21.64
N PRO A 170 1.52 -7.78 -20.79
CA PRO A 170 1.82 -6.72 -19.82
C PRO A 170 2.94 -7.04 -18.82
N PHE A 171 3.17 -8.33 -18.55
CA PHE A 171 4.18 -8.81 -17.60
C PHE A 171 5.20 -9.74 -18.26
N TYR A 172 5.45 -9.55 -19.57
CA TYR A 172 6.45 -10.33 -20.30
C TYR A 172 7.82 -10.27 -19.58
N GLN A 173 8.36 -11.45 -19.22
CA GLN A 173 9.58 -11.60 -18.43
C GLN A 173 9.57 -10.91 -17.05
N ASP A 174 8.40 -10.59 -16.51
CA ASP A 174 8.24 -10.01 -15.17
C ASP A 174 7.25 -10.81 -14.30
N PRO A 175 7.63 -12.02 -13.84
CA PRO A 175 6.80 -12.84 -12.98
C PRO A 175 6.46 -12.14 -11.65
N ALA A 176 7.33 -11.27 -11.17
CA ALA A 176 7.12 -10.54 -9.93
C ALA A 176 6.09 -9.42 -10.07
N GLY A 177 6.13 -8.66 -11.16
CA GLY A 177 5.09 -7.70 -11.51
C GLY A 177 3.74 -8.39 -11.67
N PHE A 178 3.70 -9.53 -12.35
CA PHE A 178 2.47 -10.34 -12.47
C PHE A 178 1.95 -10.78 -11.09
N ALA A 179 2.82 -11.30 -10.22
CA ALA A 179 2.43 -11.76 -8.90
C ALA A 179 1.91 -10.63 -8.00
N ILE A 180 2.60 -9.48 -7.97
CA ILE A 180 2.19 -8.30 -7.18
C ILE A 180 0.87 -7.71 -7.71
N ASN A 181 0.64 -7.77 -9.02
CA ASN A 181 -0.63 -7.36 -9.61
C ASN A 181 -1.77 -8.32 -9.24
N LYS A 182 -1.51 -9.63 -9.34
CA LYS A 182 -2.50 -10.69 -9.11
C LYS A 182 -2.92 -10.84 -7.65
N TYR A 183 -2.00 -10.68 -6.71
CA TYR A 183 -2.24 -10.93 -5.29
C TYR A 183 -2.43 -9.63 -4.48
N ALA A 184 -3.24 -9.71 -3.44
CA ALA A 184 -3.44 -8.64 -2.47
C ALA A 184 -2.65 -8.94 -1.19
N TYR A 185 -1.99 -7.91 -0.64
CA TYR A 185 -1.22 -7.98 0.60
C TYR A 185 -1.64 -6.86 1.54
N TYR A 186 -1.60 -7.15 2.83
CA TYR A 186 -2.09 -6.26 3.89
C TYR A 186 -1.12 -6.26 5.08
N ILE A 187 -1.11 -5.19 5.86
CA ILE A 187 -0.33 -5.12 7.11
C ILE A 187 -1.19 -5.63 8.26
N CYS A 188 -0.73 -6.66 8.96
CA CYS A 188 -1.43 -7.16 10.12
C CYS A 188 -1.49 -6.12 11.24
N PHE A 189 -2.68 -5.83 11.77
CA PHE A 189 -2.88 -4.90 12.88
C PHE A 189 -2.11 -5.29 14.14
N LYS A 190 -2.04 -6.59 14.47
CA LYS A 190 -1.40 -7.09 15.69
C LYS A 190 0.13 -7.14 15.58
N CYS A 191 0.67 -7.87 14.59
CA CYS A 191 2.13 -8.10 14.50
C CYS A 191 2.87 -7.13 13.57
N LYS A 192 2.15 -6.27 12.83
CA LYS A 192 2.67 -5.31 11.86
C LYS A 192 3.45 -5.92 10.68
N GLN A 193 3.36 -7.24 10.48
CA GLN A 193 3.95 -7.94 9.33
C GLN A 193 2.97 -7.99 8.14
N PRO A 194 3.48 -7.95 6.90
CA PRO A 194 2.65 -8.18 5.72
C PRO A 194 2.10 -9.61 5.69
N TYR A 195 0.91 -9.80 5.14
CA TYR A 195 0.33 -11.12 4.91
C TYR A 195 -0.50 -11.14 3.61
N PHE A 196 -0.66 -12.34 3.06
CA PHE A 196 -1.44 -12.60 1.87
C PHE A 196 -2.94 -12.46 2.16
N GLY A 197 -3.64 -11.65 1.37
CA GLY A 197 -5.05 -11.31 1.56
C GLY A 197 -5.99 -11.80 0.47
N GLY A 198 -5.52 -12.65 -0.43
CA GLY A 198 -6.30 -13.15 -1.57
C GLY A 198 -5.81 -12.68 -2.93
N VAL A 199 -6.64 -12.96 -3.95
CA VAL A 199 -6.42 -12.48 -5.32
C VAL A 199 -7.06 -11.10 -5.47
N ALA A 200 -6.28 -10.16 -5.98
CA ALA A 200 -6.63 -8.74 -6.10
C ALA A 200 -7.90 -8.43 -6.89
N ARG A 201 -8.18 -9.20 -7.96
CA ARG A 201 -9.34 -8.96 -8.84
C ARG A 201 -10.69 -9.10 -8.15
N CYS A 202 -10.74 -9.82 -7.02
CA CYS A 202 -11.96 -9.97 -6.24
C CYS A 202 -12.33 -8.69 -5.46
N GLU A 203 -11.44 -7.70 -5.38
CA GLU A 203 -11.58 -6.51 -4.53
C GLU A 203 -11.97 -5.24 -5.31
N GLU A 204 -11.98 -5.28 -6.65
CA GLU A 204 -12.21 -4.10 -7.51
C GLU A 204 -13.65 -3.57 -7.48
N GLN A 205 -14.58 -4.24 -6.78
CA GLN A 205 -16.01 -3.89 -6.77
C GLN A 205 -16.53 -3.21 -5.49
N ASP A 206 -15.80 -3.27 -4.37
CA ASP A 206 -16.29 -2.76 -3.09
C ASP A 206 -15.33 -1.73 -2.49
N VAL A 207 -15.69 -0.45 -2.60
CA VAL A 207 -15.14 0.59 -1.72
C VAL A 207 -15.72 0.32 -0.33
N VAL A 208 -15.04 -0.51 0.47
CA VAL A 208 -15.46 -0.75 1.85
C VAL A 208 -15.34 0.57 2.62
N GLU A 209 -16.46 1.27 2.78
CA GLU A 209 -16.57 2.55 3.51
C GLU A 209 -16.14 2.44 4.99
N ASN A 210 -15.95 1.22 5.51
CA ASN A 210 -15.59 0.93 6.90
C ASN A 210 -14.25 0.18 6.99
N ASN A 211 -13.17 0.86 6.62
CA ASN A 211 -11.82 0.30 6.59
C ASN A 211 -11.15 0.30 7.98
N ARG A 212 -11.72 -0.46 8.93
CA ARG A 212 -11.19 -0.57 10.29
C ARG A 212 -9.89 -1.35 10.28
N GLN A 213 -8.77 -0.67 10.55
CA GLN A 213 -7.45 -1.31 10.55
C GLN A 213 -7.37 -2.57 11.42
N GLU A 214 -8.15 -2.62 12.51
CA GLU A 214 -8.24 -3.73 13.46
C GLU A 214 -8.71 -5.05 12.84
N GLU A 215 -9.43 -5.00 11.71
CA GLU A 215 -9.94 -6.19 11.04
C GLU A 215 -8.87 -6.91 10.20
N PHE A 216 -7.80 -6.20 9.81
CA PHE A 216 -6.69 -6.76 9.04
C PHE A 216 -5.75 -7.55 9.94
N VAL A 217 -6.12 -8.79 10.25
CA VAL A 217 -5.35 -9.67 11.13
C VAL A 217 -4.89 -10.89 10.35
N CYS A 218 -3.57 -11.08 10.27
CA CYS A 218 -3.04 -12.27 9.60
C CYS A 218 -3.48 -13.56 10.30
N VAL A 219 -3.44 -14.66 9.55
CA VAL A 219 -3.76 -16.02 10.00
C VAL A 219 -3.14 -16.35 11.36
N ARG A 220 -1.86 -16.02 11.58
CA ARG A 220 -1.17 -16.29 12.86
C ARG A 220 -1.77 -15.52 14.04
N CYS A 221 -2.24 -14.31 13.79
CA CYS A 221 -2.73 -13.38 14.80
C CYS A 221 -4.26 -13.50 15.02
N SER A 222 -4.99 -14.11 14.09
CA SER A 222 -6.42 -14.42 14.21
C SER A 222 -6.70 -15.72 14.96
N GLN A 223 -5.69 -16.59 15.11
CA GLN A 223 -5.74 -17.88 15.82
C GLN A 223 -5.81 -17.74 17.35
N SER A 224 -6.76 -16.99 17.90
CA SER A 224 -7.01 -16.99 19.35
C SER A 224 -7.64 -18.29 19.86
N GLN A 225 -8.06 -19.23 18.99
CA GLN A 225 -8.81 -20.42 19.42
C GLN A 225 -8.44 -21.77 18.76
N SER A 226 -7.77 -21.79 17.59
CA SER A 226 -7.37 -23.06 16.93
C SER A 226 -5.85 -23.21 16.91
N PRO A 227 -5.30 -24.32 17.45
CA PRO A 227 -3.85 -24.50 17.55
C PRO A 227 -3.21 -24.67 16.16
N ILE A 228 -2.06 -24.02 15.97
CA ILE A 228 -1.17 -24.27 14.83
C ILE A 228 -0.84 -25.77 14.84
N CYS A 229 -0.95 -26.42 13.68
CA CYS A 229 -0.62 -27.83 13.58
C CYS A 229 0.87 -28.02 13.86
N VAL A 230 1.21 -28.85 14.86
CA VAL A 230 2.60 -29.13 15.23
C VAL A 230 3.38 -29.77 14.07
N LYS A 231 2.70 -30.53 13.21
CA LYS A 231 3.32 -31.22 12.06
C LYS A 231 3.42 -30.34 10.81
N HIS A 232 2.40 -29.52 10.54
CA HIS A 232 2.22 -28.86 9.25
C HIS A 232 2.07 -27.33 9.35
N GLY A 233 2.36 -26.76 10.52
CA GLY A 233 2.30 -25.33 10.75
C GLY A 233 0.92 -24.74 10.39
N THR A 234 0.96 -23.67 9.59
CA THR A 234 -0.23 -22.98 9.05
C THR A 234 -0.50 -23.30 7.59
N ASP A 235 0.32 -24.14 6.95
CA ASP A 235 0.32 -24.30 5.48
C ASP A 235 -0.95 -24.98 4.97
N TYR A 236 -1.53 -25.85 5.80
CA TYR A 236 -2.76 -26.59 5.50
C TYR A 236 -3.89 -26.20 6.44
N LEU A 237 -3.86 -24.97 6.97
CA LEU A 237 -4.92 -24.47 7.83
C LEU A 237 -6.16 -24.17 7.00
N GLU A 238 -7.25 -24.87 7.29
CA GLU A 238 -8.54 -24.65 6.65
C GLU A 238 -9.37 -23.66 7.47
N TYR A 239 -10.22 -22.91 6.77
CA TYR A 239 -11.12 -21.94 7.36
C TYR A 239 -12.56 -22.26 7.01
N LYS A 240 -13.47 -21.89 7.91
CA LYS A 240 -14.90 -21.86 7.62
C LYS A 240 -15.22 -20.60 6.82
N CYS A 241 -16.13 -20.71 5.88
CA CYS A 241 -16.77 -19.56 5.25
C CYS A 241 -17.42 -18.69 6.34
N ARG A 242 -17.12 -17.38 6.38
CA ARG A 242 -17.69 -16.46 7.37
C ARG A 242 -19.22 -16.53 7.40
N TYR A 243 -19.84 -16.69 6.23
CA TYR A 243 -21.29 -16.57 6.02
C TYR A 243 -22.07 -17.90 6.01
N CYS A 244 -21.42 -19.06 6.11
CA CYS A 244 -22.12 -20.34 6.19
C CYS A 244 -21.30 -21.45 6.88
N CYS A 245 -21.89 -22.63 7.05
CA CYS A 245 -21.24 -23.83 7.58
C CYS A 245 -20.61 -24.66 6.43
N SER A 246 -19.69 -24.05 5.67
CA SER A 246 -18.94 -24.72 4.60
C SER A 246 -17.45 -24.37 4.68
N LEU A 247 -16.60 -25.24 4.13
CA LEU A 247 -15.18 -24.93 3.93
C LEU A 247 -15.02 -23.69 3.05
N ALA A 248 -14.12 -22.81 3.44
CA ALA A 248 -13.73 -21.67 2.62
C ALA A 248 -12.76 -22.10 1.53
N THR A 249 -12.97 -21.54 0.34
CA THR A 249 -12.15 -21.72 -0.86
C THR A 249 -11.47 -20.42 -1.26
N PHE A 250 -12.05 -19.29 -0.87
CA PHE A 250 -11.56 -17.95 -1.13
C PHE A 250 -11.25 -17.21 0.17
N TYR A 251 -10.25 -16.35 0.12
CA TYR A 251 -9.98 -15.32 1.12
C TYR A 251 -9.90 -13.99 0.39
N CYS A 252 -10.76 -13.06 0.74
CA CYS A 252 -10.91 -11.79 0.03
C CYS A 252 -10.87 -10.61 1.01
N PHE A 253 -10.53 -9.44 0.49
CA PHE A 253 -10.51 -8.16 1.20
C PHE A 253 -9.52 -8.15 2.39
N GLY A 254 -8.61 -9.11 2.44
CA GLY A 254 -7.68 -9.28 3.55
C GLY A 254 -8.31 -9.64 4.89
N THR A 255 -9.61 -9.93 4.98
CA THR A 255 -10.29 -10.13 6.27
C THR A 255 -11.30 -11.28 6.27
N THR A 256 -11.73 -11.75 5.11
CA THR A 256 -12.94 -12.57 5.03
C THR A 256 -12.78 -13.82 4.19
N HIS A 257 -13.05 -14.99 4.80
CA HIS A 257 -13.08 -16.27 4.12
C HIS A 257 -14.47 -16.59 3.55
N PHE A 258 -14.52 -17.06 2.29
CA PHE A 258 -15.75 -17.42 1.58
C PHE A 258 -15.66 -18.82 0.99
N CYS A 259 -16.78 -19.55 0.94
CA CYS A 259 -16.96 -20.66 0.01
C CYS A 259 -17.37 -20.14 -1.37
N ASP A 260 -17.35 -21.00 -2.40
CA ASP A 260 -17.63 -20.59 -3.79
C ASP A 260 -18.97 -19.87 -3.96
N ALA A 261 -20.05 -20.44 -3.41
CA ALA A 261 -21.39 -19.86 -3.55
C ALA A 261 -21.52 -18.51 -2.83
N CYS A 262 -20.93 -18.38 -1.64
CA CYS A 262 -20.93 -17.11 -0.91
C CYS A 262 -20.02 -16.06 -1.55
N HIS A 263 -18.89 -16.48 -2.14
CA HIS A 263 -17.98 -15.58 -2.84
C HIS A 263 -18.65 -14.95 -4.07
N THR A 264 -19.36 -15.74 -4.87
CA THR A 264 -20.11 -15.25 -6.05
C THR A 264 -21.23 -14.27 -5.68
N ASN A 265 -21.73 -14.33 -4.45
CA ASN A 265 -22.80 -13.47 -3.94
C ASN A 265 -22.30 -12.57 -2.79
N ASN A 266 -21.03 -12.20 -2.80
CA ASN A 266 -20.38 -11.52 -1.69
C ASN A 266 -21.07 -10.18 -1.34
N THR A 267 -21.46 -9.37 -2.33
CA THR A 267 -22.10 -8.06 -2.13
C THR A 267 -23.38 -8.18 -1.31
N LEU A 268 -24.21 -9.19 -1.59
CA LEU A 268 -25.42 -9.43 -0.80
C LEU A 268 -25.07 -9.71 0.66
N LEU A 269 -24.07 -10.57 0.89
CA LEU A 269 -23.73 -11.08 2.21
C LEU A 269 -22.96 -10.07 3.07
N THR A 270 -22.08 -9.27 2.47
CA THR A 270 -21.28 -8.24 3.16
C THR A 270 -22.13 -7.09 3.66
N HIS A 271 -23.28 -6.82 3.02
CA HIS A 271 -24.25 -5.82 3.45
C HIS A 271 -25.26 -6.31 4.50
N LEU A 272 -25.38 -7.62 4.75
CA LEU A 272 -26.28 -8.14 5.77
C LEU A 272 -25.72 -7.88 7.18
N PRO A 273 -26.50 -7.25 8.08
CA PRO A 273 -26.15 -7.17 9.49
C PRO A 273 -25.93 -8.56 10.11
N LYS A 274 -24.95 -8.67 11.00
CA LYS A 274 -24.54 -9.95 11.59
C LYS A 274 -25.67 -10.70 12.30
N ASP A 275 -26.60 -9.97 12.91
CA ASP A 275 -27.79 -10.48 13.57
C ASP A 275 -28.84 -11.06 12.62
N GLN A 276 -28.78 -10.71 11.33
CA GLN A 276 -29.67 -11.22 10.28
C GLN A 276 -29.08 -12.44 9.54
N LEU A 277 -27.83 -12.83 9.83
CA LEU A 277 -27.22 -14.00 9.23
C LEU A 277 -27.85 -15.30 9.78
N PRO A 278 -27.96 -16.36 8.95
CA PRO A 278 -28.50 -17.64 9.39
C PRO A 278 -27.66 -18.23 10.52
N LYS A 279 -28.32 -18.89 11.47
CA LYS A 279 -27.67 -19.60 12.57
C LYS A 279 -27.25 -21.00 12.12
N CYS A 280 -26.29 -21.59 12.81
CA CYS A 280 -25.91 -22.97 12.57
C CYS A 280 -27.12 -23.91 12.75
N PRO A 281 -27.43 -24.81 11.80
CA PRO A 281 -26.71 -25.06 10.55
C PRO A 281 -27.03 -24.02 9.45
N ALA A 282 -26.01 -23.32 8.98
CA ALA A 282 -26.12 -22.26 7.97
C ALA A 282 -25.69 -22.76 6.60
N GLY A 283 -26.56 -22.60 5.59
CA GLY A 283 -26.26 -22.88 4.19
C GLY A 283 -25.67 -21.66 3.48
N PRO A 284 -25.10 -21.85 2.27
CA PRO A 284 -24.57 -20.74 1.49
C PRO A 284 -25.61 -19.68 1.14
N VAL A 285 -25.14 -18.46 0.83
CA VAL A 285 -25.97 -17.33 0.34
C VAL A 285 -27.11 -16.97 1.32
N GLY A 286 -26.82 -16.98 2.62
CA GLY A 286 -27.75 -16.53 3.67
C GLY A 286 -28.91 -17.50 3.96
N LYS A 287 -28.83 -18.75 3.47
CA LYS A 287 -29.90 -19.74 3.65
C LYS A 287 -29.83 -20.42 5.02
N GLN A 288 -30.93 -20.41 5.78
CA GLN A 288 -31.08 -21.26 6.96
C GLN A 288 -31.32 -22.71 6.54
N MET A 289 -30.51 -23.65 7.06
CA MET A 289 -30.76 -25.08 6.83
C MET A 289 -31.71 -25.64 7.87
N GLU A 290 -32.39 -26.73 7.49
CA GLU A 290 -33.22 -27.52 8.40
C GLU A 290 -32.37 -28.44 9.28
N GLY A 291 -32.86 -28.74 10.48
CA GLY A 291 -32.19 -29.61 11.45
C GLY A 291 -31.23 -28.87 12.39
N THR A 292 -30.54 -29.65 13.22
CA THR A 292 -29.65 -29.14 14.29
C THR A 292 -28.19 -29.55 14.10
N ALA A 293 -27.90 -30.49 13.19
CA ALA A 293 -26.55 -30.99 12.93
C ALA A 293 -25.79 -30.04 12.01
N CYS A 294 -24.62 -29.57 12.45
CA CYS A 294 -23.75 -28.72 11.65
C CYS A 294 -23.09 -29.53 10.52
N PRO A 295 -23.12 -29.07 9.25
CA PRO A 295 -22.42 -29.71 8.15
C PRO A 295 -20.90 -29.84 8.36
N LEU A 296 -20.30 -28.95 9.16
CA LEU A 296 -18.87 -29.00 9.49
C LEU A 296 -18.54 -30.02 10.59
N GLY A 297 -19.56 -30.56 11.28
CA GLY A 297 -19.37 -31.56 12.33
C GLY A 297 -18.63 -31.06 13.59
N ILE A 298 -18.26 -29.78 13.66
CA ILE A 298 -17.49 -29.21 14.77
C ILE A 298 -18.12 -27.93 15.34
N PRO A 299 -17.96 -27.67 16.65
CA PRO A 299 -18.36 -26.40 17.25
C PRO A 299 -17.59 -25.22 16.65
N HIS A 300 -18.30 -24.14 16.35
CA HIS A 300 -17.71 -22.93 15.77
C HIS A 300 -18.50 -21.69 16.23
N PRO A 301 -17.91 -20.47 16.15
CA PRO A 301 -18.62 -19.24 16.49
C PRO A 301 -19.81 -18.98 15.55
N PRO A 302 -20.71 -18.05 15.90
CA PRO A 302 -21.83 -17.67 15.05
C PRO A 302 -21.41 -17.25 13.63
N THR A 303 -22.34 -17.41 12.69
CA THR A 303 -22.17 -16.89 11.33
C THR A 303 -21.87 -15.38 11.37
N GLY A 304 -20.93 -14.94 10.53
CA GLY A 304 -20.37 -13.58 10.54
C GLY A 304 -19.00 -13.49 11.22
N ASP A 305 -18.57 -14.51 11.96
CA ASP A 305 -17.23 -14.60 12.54
C ASP A 305 -16.30 -15.52 11.74
N GLU A 306 -15.03 -15.10 11.65
CA GLU A 306 -13.94 -15.92 11.10
C GLU A 306 -13.62 -17.08 12.03
N PHE A 307 -13.36 -18.26 11.45
CA PHE A 307 -13.00 -19.42 12.23
C PHE A 307 -12.07 -20.37 11.46
N ALA A 308 -10.91 -20.65 12.05
CA ALA A 308 -9.99 -21.65 11.55
C ALA A 308 -10.44 -23.04 12.01
N LEU A 309 -10.62 -23.97 11.07
CA LEU A 309 -11.11 -25.33 11.31
C LEU A 309 -9.98 -26.30 11.69
N GLY A 310 -8.73 -25.83 11.68
CA GLY A 310 -7.56 -26.65 11.93
C GLY A 310 -6.90 -27.16 10.64
N CYS A 311 -5.98 -28.10 10.79
CA CYS A 311 -5.20 -28.60 9.66
C CYS A 311 -6.00 -29.62 8.85
N GLY A 312 -6.30 -29.29 7.59
CA GLY A 312 -7.06 -30.15 6.68
C GLY A 312 -6.44 -31.54 6.48
N LEU A 313 -5.11 -31.63 6.44
CA LEU A 313 -4.42 -32.93 6.38
C LEU A 313 -4.67 -33.79 7.62
N CYS A 314 -4.68 -33.19 8.82
CA CYS A 314 -4.93 -33.94 10.05
C CYS A 314 -6.40 -34.31 10.19
N ASN A 315 -7.30 -33.41 9.79
CA ASN A 315 -8.74 -33.64 9.82
C ASN A 315 -9.14 -34.80 8.89
N ASN A 316 -8.55 -34.88 7.69
CA ASN A 316 -8.81 -35.95 6.74
C ASN A 316 -8.24 -37.31 7.17
N MET A 317 -7.19 -37.35 8.01
CA MET A 317 -6.62 -38.61 8.53
C MET A 317 -7.43 -39.23 9.66
N LEU A 318 -8.33 -38.48 10.32
CA LEU A 318 -9.26 -39.03 11.31
C LEU A 318 -10.50 -39.68 10.67
N SER A 319 -10.64 -39.55 9.35
CA SER A 319 -11.77 -40.05 8.55
C SER A 319 -11.50 -41.43 7.91
N PHE A 320 -10.32 -42.02 8.13
CA PHE A 320 -9.89 -43.32 7.61
C PHE A 320 -9.58 -44.30 8.73
#